data_AF-A0A843FDT7-F1
#
_entry.id   AF-A0A843FDT7-F1
#
_cell.length_a   1.000
_cell.length_b   1.000
_cell.length_c   1.000
_cell.angle_alpha   90.00
_cell.angle_beta   90.00
_cell.angle_gamma   90.00
#
_symmetry.space_group_name_H-M   'P 1'
#
loop_
_entity.id
_entity.type
_entity.pdbx_description
1 polymer ?
#
loop_
_entity_poly.entity_id
_entity_poly.type
_entity_poly.pdbx_seq_one_letter_code
_entity_poly.pdbx_strand_id
1 'polypeptide(L)'
;MTSKQNIDDSPVDFAEKIIMDVKNSKDEGVLKCVQCGMCTSTCPAARHSDYNPRDIIERVLAGDESILQDDLIWNCFYCYTCHSVCPVGNSVCEVNQILKQIAISRQIGYDKLYEYMGFADSYFTAAIGAIPEIFFDDIKKDVPGWWEFRTNLGEIREELELDPPLMPPKET
;
A
#
# COMPACT_ATOMS: atom_id res chain seq x y z
N MET A 1 12.42 22.55 20.18
CA MET A 1 13.62 21.85 19.68
C MET A 1 13.46 21.75 18.18
N THR A 2 14.10 22.65 17.44
CA THR A 2 13.99 22.73 15.98
C THR A 2 14.83 21.62 15.36
N SER A 3 14.16 20.62 14.80
CA SER A 3 14.79 19.57 13.98
C SER A 3 15.45 20.24 12.79
N LYS A 4 16.78 20.12 12.68
CA LYS A 4 17.50 20.51 11.47
C LYS A 4 17.23 19.45 10.42
N GLN A 5 16.45 19.81 9.40
CA GLN A 5 16.37 19.02 8.18
C GLN A 5 17.76 18.99 7.55
N ASN A 6 18.38 17.81 7.50
CA ASN A 6 19.61 17.58 6.76
C ASN A 6 19.23 17.49 5.28
N ILE A 7 19.25 18.63 4.60
CA ILE A 7 19.09 18.71 3.14
C ILE A 7 20.47 18.44 2.56
N ASP A 8 20.62 17.29 1.90
CA ASP A 8 21.78 16.94 1.07
C ASP A 8 21.92 17.96 -0.08
N ASP A 9 23.15 18.28 -0.47
CA ASP A 9 23.53 19.37 -1.38
C ASP A 9 23.09 19.14 -2.85
N SER A 10 22.27 18.13 -3.13
CA SER A 10 21.47 18.05 -4.36
C SER A 10 20.11 17.37 -4.09
N PRO A 11 19.03 18.15 -3.84
CA PRO A 11 17.65 17.64 -3.77
C PRO A 11 17.23 16.81 -5.01
N VAL A 12 17.97 16.98 -6.11
CA VAL A 12 17.73 16.34 -7.39
C VAL A 12 18.00 14.84 -7.33
N ASP A 13 18.95 14.36 -6.52
CA ASP A 13 19.34 12.93 -6.50
C ASP A 13 18.21 12.01 -6.02
N PHE A 14 17.44 12.42 -5.00
CA PHE A 14 16.33 11.61 -4.49
C PHE A 14 15.15 11.56 -5.47
N ALA A 15 14.78 12.71 -6.05
CA ALA A 15 13.75 12.76 -7.09
C ALA A 15 14.18 12.00 -8.35
N GLU A 16 15.43 12.14 -8.79
CA GLU A 16 16.01 11.41 -9.92
C GLU A 16 15.94 9.90 -9.71
N LYS A 17 16.32 9.40 -8.52
CA LYS A 17 16.18 7.97 -8.18
C LYS A 17 14.76 7.47 -8.37
N ILE A 18 13.76 8.24 -7.95
CA ILE A 18 12.35 7.89 -8.11
C ILE A 18 11.94 7.90 -9.58
N ILE A 19 12.37 8.89 -10.35
CA ILE A 19 12.00 9.03 -11.76
C ILE A 19 12.64 7.96 -12.64
N MET A 20 13.86 7.56 -12.30
CA MET A 20 14.62 6.52 -12.98
C MET A 20 14.17 5.10 -12.62
N ASP A 21 13.37 4.92 -11.56
CA ASP A 21 12.85 3.61 -11.20
C ASP A 21 11.92 3.07 -12.28
N VAL A 22 12.02 1.77 -12.56
CA VAL A 22 11.23 1.08 -13.59
C VAL A 22 9.71 1.17 -13.37
N LYS A 23 9.28 1.41 -12.12
CA LYS A 23 7.87 1.56 -11.76
C LYS A 23 7.31 2.93 -12.07
N ASN A 24 8.16 3.96 -12.16
CA ASN A 24 7.71 5.31 -12.43
C ASN A 24 7.36 5.49 -13.91
N SER A 25 6.25 6.18 -14.16
CA SER A 25 5.84 6.57 -15.51
C SER A 25 6.86 7.47 -16.18
N LYS A 26 7.18 7.17 -17.45
CA LYS A 26 8.28 7.82 -18.21
C LYS A 26 8.02 9.27 -18.63
N ASP A 27 6.87 9.84 -18.27
CA ASP A 27 6.48 11.19 -18.66
C ASP A 27 7.04 12.27 -17.73
N GLU A 28 7.89 11.91 -16.76
CA GLU A 28 8.46 12.81 -15.76
C GLU A 28 7.39 13.61 -15.01
N GLY A 29 6.17 13.06 -14.86
CA GLY A 29 5.06 13.75 -14.22
C GLY A 29 5.38 14.22 -12.79
N VAL A 30 6.26 13.52 -12.09
CA VAL A 30 6.78 13.89 -10.76
C VAL A 30 7.43 15.29 -10.78
N LEU A 31 8.35 15.56 -11.71
CA LEU A 31 9.04 16.86 -11.83
C LEU A 31 8.12 18.00 -12.24
N LYS A 32 6.99 17.66 -12.88
CA LYS A 32 6.00 18.64 -13.35
C LYS A 32 4.95 18.95 -12.28
N CYS A 33 5.07 18.40 -11.06
CA CYS A 33 4.08 18.61 -10.02
C CYS A 33 3.95 20.10 -9.66
N VAL A 34 2.73 20.63 -9.81
CA VAL A 34 2.37 22.01 -9.46
C VAL A 34 1.63 22.12 -8.13
N GLN A 35 1.67 21.08 -7.29
CA GLN A 35 1.07 21.07 -5.95
C GLN A 35 -0.45 21.37 -5.90
N CYS A 36 -1.18 21.04 -6.98
CA CYS A 36 -2.61 21.36 -7.14
C CYS A 36 -3.56 20.61 -6.17
N GLY A 37 -3.14 19.49 -5.58
CA GLY A 37 -3.94 18.74 -4.60
C GLY A 37 -5.04 17.84 -5.15
N MET A 38 -5.18 17.68 -6.48
CA MET A 38 -6.16 16.76 -7.09
C MET A 38 -5.97 15.30 -6.62
N CYS A 39 -4.72 14.88 -6.43
CA CYS A 39 -4.41 13.57 -5.87
C CYS A 39 -4.94 13.40 -4.44
N THR A 40 -4.90 14.46 -3.63
CA THR A 40 -5.37 14.44 -2.23
C THR A 40 -6.89 14.42 -2.16
N SER A 41 -7.57 15.25 -2.97
CA SER A 41 -9.03 15.35 -2.94
C SER A 41 -9.74 14.06 -3.35
N THR A 42 -9.11 13.22 -4.17
CA THR A 42 -9.65 11.93 -4.62
C THR A 42 -9.21 10.74 -3.76
N CYS A 43 -8.19 10.89 -2.91
CA CYS A 43 -7.58 9.78 -2.20
C CYS A 43 -8.46 9.30 -1.03
N PRO A 44 -8.88 8.02 -0.99
CA PRO A 44 -9.61 7.48 0.16
C PRO A 44 -8.77 7.49 1.44
N ALA A 45 -7.47 7.16 1.35
CA ALA A 45 -6.58 7.18 2.50
C ALA A 45 -6.45 8.58 3.11
N ALA A 46 -6.37 9.63 2.29
CA ALA A 46 -6.32 11.01 2.77
C ALA A 46 -7.62 11.50 3.42
N ARG A 47 -8.75 10.84 3.12
CA ARG A 47 -10.04 11.14 3.77
C ARG A 47 -10.14 10.53 5.17
N HIS A 48 -9.46 9.42 5.41
CA HIS A 48 -9.65 8.59 6.61
C HIS A 48 -8.38 8.47 7.48
N SER A 49 -7.29 9.15 7.10
CA SER A 49 -6.03 9.19 7.83
C SER A 49 -5.29 10.51 7.53
N ASP A 50 -4.16 10.72 8.19
CA ASP A 50 -3.28 11.87 7.95
C ASP A 50 -2.43 11.73 6.67
N TYR A 51 -2.61 10.65 5.89
CA TYR A 51 -1.91 10.45 4.63
C TYR A 51 -2.21 11.57 3.64
N ASN A 52 -1.17 12.20 3.11
CA ASN A 52 -1.32 13.27 2.14
C ASN A 52 -0.46 13.02 0.91
N PRO A 53 -1.05 12.57 -0.22
CA PRO A 53 -0.28 12.27 -1.42
C PRO A 53 0.36 13.52 -2.04
N ARG A 54 -0.13 14.73 -1.74
CA ARG A 54 0.51 15.96 -2.20
C ARG A 54 1.80 16.25 -1.42
N ASP A 55 1.77 16.05 -0.10
CA ASP A 55 2.93 16.19 0.78
C ASP A 55 4.03 15.17 0.44
N ILE A 56 3.65 13.92 0.13
CA ILE A 56 4.58 12.89 -0.36
C ILE A 56 5.44 13.42 -1.53
N ILE A 57 4.80 14.03 -2.53
CA ILE A 57 5.51 14.57 -3.70
C ILE A 57 6.33 15.82 -3.35
N GLU A 58 5.83 16.69 -2.48
CA GLU A 58 6.57 17.86 -2.01
C GLU A 58 7.89 17.44 -1.36
N ARG A 59 7.84 16.47 -0.43
CA ARG A 59 9.01 15.94 0.27
C ARG A 59 9.99 15.24 -0.68
N VAL A 60 9.49 14.49 -1.65
CA VAL A 60 10.32 13.89 -2.72
C VAL A 60 11.08 14.96 -3.51
N LEU A 61 10.39 16.00 -3.98
CA LEU A 61 11.01 17.09 -4.75
C LEU A 61 11.97 17.94 -3.90
N ALA A 62 11.75 18.00 -2.58
CA ALA A 62 12.63 18.66 -1.63
C ALA A 62 13.86 17.81 -1.24
N GLY A 63 13.94 16.55 -1.71
CA GLY A 63 15.02 15.64 -1.33
C GLY A 63 14.93 15.12 0.11
N ASP A 64 13.75 15.17 0.75
CA ASP A 64 13.56 14.77 2.14
C ASP A 64 13.45 13.24 2.27
N GLU A 65 14.59 12.57 2.43
CA GLU A 65 14.63 11.11 2.65
C GLU A 65 14.02 10.67 4.00
N SER A 66 13.71 11.59 4.94
CA SER A 66 13.07 11.23 6.21
C SER A 66 11.66 10.66 6.01
N ILE A 67 11.06 10.87 4.83
CA ILE A 67 9.78 10.27 4.42
C ILE A 67 9.82 8.74 4.45
N LEU A 68 10.99 8.13 4.29
CA LEU A 68 11.15 6.67 4.32
C LEU A 68 10.87 6.07 5.70
N GLN A 69 10.96 6.87 6.77
CA GLN A 69 10.67 6.48 8.15
C GLN A 69 9.22 6.78 8.55
N ASP A 70 8.46 7.43 7.68
CA ASP A 70 7.11 7.90 8.00
C ASP A 70 6.09 6.78 7.84
N ASP A 71 5.29 6.52 8.89
CA ASP A 71 4.22 5.53 8.84
C ASP A 71 3.17 5.87 7.78
N LEU A 72 3.03 7.15 7.41
CA LEU A 72 2.03 7.59 6.44
C LEU A 72 2.23 6.98 5.06
N ILE A 73 3.46 6.70 4.62
CA ILE A 73 3.68 6.07 3.31
C ILE A 73 2.94 4.72 3.24
N TRP A 74 2.74 4.04 4.38
CA TRP A 74 2.09 2.73 4.44
C TRP A 74 0.59 2.75 4.14
N ASN A 75 -0.07 3.91 4.26
CA ASN A 75 -1.51 4.07 4.06
C ASN A 75 -1.94 4.14 2.57
N CYS A 76 -1.00 4.18 1.62
CA CYS A 76 -1.35 4.07 0.20
C CYS A 76 -1.75 2.63 -0.17
N PHE A 77 -2.99 2.46 -0.64
CA PHE A 77 -3.58 1.18 -1.08
C PHE A 77 -3.39 0.87 -2.58
N TYR A 78 -2.54 1.64 -3.25
CA TYR A 78 -2.24 1.46 -4.68
C TYR A 78 -3.45 1.43 -5.62
N CYS A 79 -4.48 2.24 -5.38
CA CYS A 79 -5.67 2.30 -6.23
C CYS A 79 -5.47 3.06 -7.56
N TYR A 80 -4.31 3.72 -7.74
CA TYR A 80 -3.95 4.52 -8.92
C TYR A 80 -4.88 5.70 -9.27
N THR A 81 -5.89 6.03 -8.45
CA THR A 81 -6.81 7.14 -8.73
C THR A 81 -6.08 8.48 -8.89
N CYS A 82 -5.01 8.71 -8.12
CA CYS A 82 -4.18 9.90 -8.25
C CYS A 82 -3.55 10.06 -9.63
N HIS A 83 -3.22 8.96 -10.31
CA HIS A 83 -2.64 8.98 -11.65
C HIS A 83 -3.68 9.41 -12.68
N SER A 84 -4.89 8.85 -12.61
CA SER A 84 -5.98 9.15 -13.56
C SER A 84 -6.47 10.59 -13.52
N VAL A 85 -6.29 11.31 -12.41
CA VAL A 85 -6.75 12.70 -12.25
C VAL A 85 -5.63 13.74 -12.36
N CYS A 86 -4.38 13.31 -12.49
CA CYS A 86 -3.25 14.24 -12.46
C CYS A 86 -3.14 15.01 -13.79
N PRO A 87 -3.20 16.35 -13.78
CA PRO A 87 -3.14 17.14 -15.02
C PRO A 87 -1.76 17.13 -15.68
N VAL A 88 -0.72 16.68 -14.96
CA VAL A 88 0.67 16.64 -15.44
C VAL A 88 1.22 15.21 -15.54
N GLY A 89 0.35 14.20 -15.45
CA GLY A 89 0.73 12.78 -15.63
C GLY A 89 1.41 12.12 -14.42
N ASN A 90 1.62 12.83 -13.31
CA ASN A 90 2.20 12.27 -12.09
C ASN A 90 1.35 11.11 -11.50
N SER A 91 2.03 10.13 -10.89
CA SER A 91 1.44 9.02 -10.14
C SER A 91 2.03 8.96 -8.73
N VAL A 92 1.33 9.52 -7.74
CA VAL A 92 1.77 9.39 -6.33
C VAL A 92 1.76 7.93 -5.88
N CYS A 93 0.89 7.10 -6.46
CA CYS A 93 0.86 5.67 -6.24
C CYS A 93 2.20 5.00 -6.58
N GLU A 94 2.77 5.30 -7.76
CA GLU A 94 4.06 4.75 -8.19
C GLU A 94 5.18 5.24 -7.29
N VAL A 95 5.22 6.56 -7.03
CA VAL A 95 6.19 7.16 -6.10
C VAL A 95 6.13 6.45 -4.75
N ASN A 96 4.94 6.22 -4.20
CA ASN A 96 4.78 5.58 -2.90
C ASN A 96 5.20 4.09 -2.91
N GLN A 97 5.03 3.37 -4.03
CA GLN A 97 5.58 2.02 -4.17
C GLN A 97 7.10 2.02 -4.13
N ILE A 98 7.73 2.99 -4.80
CA ILE A 98 9.19 3.13 -4.84
C ILE A 98 9.70 3.49 -3.44
N LEU A 99 9.08 4.46 -2.76
CA LEU A 99 9.41 4.83 -1.38
C LEU A 99 9.36 3.62 -0.43
N LYS A 100 8.28 2.84 -0.47
CA LYS A 100 8.15 1.60 0.33
C LYS A 100 9.26 0.59 0.02
N GLN A 101 9.61 0.40 -1.26
CA GLN A 101 10.71 -0.50 -1.63
C GLN A 101 12.06 -0.01 -1.14
N ILE A 102 12.33 1.29 -1.24
CA ILE A 102 13.56 1.89 -0.71
C ILE A 102 13.61 1.68 0.82
N ALA A 103 12.52 1.97 1.54
CA ALA A 103 12.41 1.73 2.98
C ALA A 103 12.72 0.26 3.33
N ILE A 104 12.06 -0.69 2.65
CA ILE A 104 12.30 -2.13 2.84
C ILE A 104 13.76 -2.49 2.51
N SER A 105 14.33 -2.07 1.38
CA SER A 105 15.74 -2.38 1.08
C SER A 105 16.73 -1.88 2.14
N ARG A 106 16.34 -0.85 2.91
CA ARG A 106 17.11 -0.26 4.01
C ARG A 106 16.71 -0.80 5.39
N GLN A 107 15.94 -1.89 5.44
CA GLN A 107 15.45 -2.51 6.68
C GLN A 107 14.52 -1.62 7.52
N ILE A 108 13.80 -0.71 6.87
CA ILE A 108 12.81 0.17 7.50
C ILE A 108 11.40 -0.38 7.21
N GLY A 109 10.54 -0.42 8.23
CA GLY A 109 9.14 -0.83 8.09
C GLY A 109 8.94 -2.33 7.83
N TYR A 110 9.90 -3.19 8.18
CA TYR A 110 9.75 -4.66 8.09
C TYR A 110 8.59 -5.17 8.93
N ASP A 111 8.32 -4.51 10.05
CA ASP A 111 7.19 -4.81 10.93
C ASP A 111 5.86 -4.74 10.18
N LYS A 112 5.72 -3.79 9.25
CA LYS A 112 4.52 -3.63 8.41
C LYS A 112 4.32 -4.79 7.43
N LEU A 113 5.35 -5.59 7.16
CA LEU A 113 5.26 -6.76 6.28
C LEU A 113 4.80 -8.02 7.01
N TYR A 114 4.97 -8.09 8.34
CA TYR A 114 4.59 -9.27 9.12
C TYR A 114 3.10 -9.59 8.98
N GLU A 115 2.26 -8.56 8.89
CA GLU A 115 0.82 -8.67 8.67
C GLU A 115 0.47 -9.43 7.38
N TYR A 116 1.32 -9.35 6.36
CA TYR A 116 1.10 -9.99 5.07
C TYR A 116 1.79 -11.36 4.96
N MET A 117 2.59 -11.79 5.93
CA MET A 117 3.27 -13.09 5.86
C MET A 117 2.29 -14.26 5.84
N GLY A 118 1.18 -14.19 6.57
CA GLY A 118 0.15 -15.24 6.54
C GLY A 118 -0.53 -15.35 5.16
N PHE A 119 -0.79 -14.20 4.52
CA PHE A 119 -1.25 -14.17 3.13
C PHE A 119 -0.20 -14.77 2.19
N ALA A 120 1.07 -14.36 2.33
CA ALA A 120 2.15 -14.84 1.48
C ALA A 120 2.34 -16.36 1.60
N ASP A 121 2.37 -16.91 2.81
CA ASP A 121 2.48 -18.34 3.05
C ASP A 121 1.33 -19.12 2.40
N SER A 122 0.07 -18.68 2.62
CA SER A 122 -1.12 -19.29 2.01
C SER A 122 -1.07 -19.25 0.48
N TYR A 123 -0.63 -18.12 -0.07
CA TYR A 123 -0.52 -17.93 -1.50
C TYR A 123 0.58 -18.80 -2.12
N PHE A 124 1.77 -18.87 -1.51
CA PHE A 124 2.88 -19.67 -2.04
C PHE A 124 2.67 -21.18 -1.88
N THR A 125 2.00 -21.60 -0.80
CA THR A 125 1.81 -23.03 -0.50
C THR A 125 0.58 -23.62 -1.17
N ALA A 126 -0.52 -22.86 -1.27
CA ALA A 126 -1.81 -23.35 -1.72
C ALA A 126 -2.40 -22.58 -2.91
N ALA A 127 -1.75 -21.50 -3.38
CA ALA A 127 -2.30 -20.56 -4.36
C ALA A 127 -3.64 -19.94 -3.93
N ILE A 128 -3.84 -19.78 -2.62
CA ILE A 128 -5.07 -19.24 -2.03
C ILE A 128 -4.76 -17.88 -1.41
N GLY A 129 -5.56 -16.87 -1.76
CA GLY A 129 -5.59 -15.62 -1.03
C GLY A 129 -6.27 -15.84 0.33
N ALA A 130 -5.59 -15.47 1.41
CA ALA A 130 -6.14 -15.52 2.76
C ALA A 130 -6.25 -14.11 3.35
N ILE A 131 -7.30 -13.86 4.12
CA ILE A 131 -7.37 -12.67 4.96
C ILE A 131 -6.39 -12.89 6.13
N PRO A 132 -5.45 -11.97 6.40
CA PRO A 132 -4.59 -12.07 7.57
C PRO A 132 -5.38 -12.16 8.88
N GLU A 133 -4.96 -13.02 9.79
CA GLU A 133 -5.67 -13.30 11.05
C GLU A 133 -5.91 -12.06 11.90
N ILE A 134 -5.01 -11.07 11.80
CA ILE A 134 -5.12 -9.79 12.51
C ILE A 134 -6.43 -9.05 12.22
N PHE A 135 -7.05 -9.27 11.06
CA PHE A 135 -8.30 -8.62 10.68
C PHE A 135 -9.54 -9.38 11.17
N PHE A 136 -9.39 -10.58 11.74
CA PHE A 136 -10.56 -11.40 12.10
C PHE A 136 -11.39 -10.77 13.22
N ASP A 137 -10.74 -10.11 14.19
CA ASP A 137 -11.44 -9.43 15.27
C ASP A 137 -12.23 -8.20 14.75
N ASP A 138 -11.63 -7.42 13.86
CA ASP A 138 -12.31 -6.28 13.22
C ASP A 138 -13.49 -6.75 12.36
N ILE A 139 -13.31 -7.79 11.55
CA ILE A 139 -14.40 -8.34 10.73
C ILE A 139 -15.52 -8.89 11.62
N LYS A 140 -15.19 -9.58 12.72
CA LYS A 140 -16.18 -10.11 13.66
C LYS A 140 -17.01 -8.99 14.30
N LYS A 141 -16.38 -7.83 14.55
CA LYS A 141 -17.05 -6.64 15.08
C LYS A 141 -17.93 -5.96 14.02
N ASP A 142 -17.43 -5.84 12.80
CA ASP A 142 -18.10 -5.09 11.72
C ASP A 142 -19.18 -5.90 11.00
N VAL A 143 -19.07 -7.23 11.00
CA VAL A 143 -19.98 -8.17 10.34
C VAL A 143 -20.51 -9.19 11.36
N PRO A 144 -21.64 -8.90 12.03
CA PRO A 144 -22.25 -9.81 12.99
C PRO A 144 -22.54 -11.18 12.38
N GLY A 145 -22.20 -12.24 13.11
CA GLY A 145 -22.38 -13.63 12.66
C GLY A 145 -21.31 -14.14 11.67
N TRP A 146 -20.37 -13.29 11.23
CA TRP A 146 -19.31 -13.70 10.30
C TRP A 146 -18.48 -14.87 10.83
N TRP A 147 -18.09 -14.82 12.11
CA TRP A 147 -17.27 -15.87 12.70
C TRP A 147 -17.98 -17.23 12.69
N GLU A 148 -19.25 -17.25 13.12
CA GLU A 148 -20.06 -18.47 13.15
C GLU A 148 -20.30 -19.02 11.75
N PHE A 149 -20.61 -18.16 10.77
CA PHE A 149 -20.67 -18.54 9.37
C PHE A 149 -19.35 -19.14 8.88
N ARG A 150 -18.22 -18.51 9.21
CA ARG A 150 -16.89 -18.94 8.73
C ARG A 150 -16.47 -20.28 9.31
N THR A 151 -16.75 -20.54 10.59
CA THR A 151 -16.42 -21.81 11.26
C THR A 151 -17.31 -22.95 10.81
N ASN A 152 -18.58 -22.67 10.48
CA ASN A 152 -19.55 -23.67 10.03
C ASN A 152 -19.66 -23.76 8.50
N LEU A 153 -18.75 -23.12 7.75
CA LEU A 153 -18.85 -22.99 6.29
C LEU A 153 -18.86 -24.35 5.57
N GLY A 154 -18.23 -25.39 6.13
CA GLY A 154 -18.27 -26.75 5.59
C GLY A 154 -19.68 -27.34 5.67
N GLU A 155 -20.25 -27.37 6.87
CA GLU A 155 -21.61 -27.88 7.14
C GLU A 155 -22.66 -27.13 6.31
N ILE A 156 -22.58 -25.79 6.27
CA ILE A 156 -23.47 -24.94 5.48
C ILE A 156 -23.40 -25.30 3.99
N ARG A 157 -22.21 -25.60 3.45
CA ARG A 157 -22.06 -26.00 2.05
C ARG A 157 -22.64 -27.38 1.76
N GLU A 158 -22.49 -28.32 2.69
CA GLU A 158 -23.09 -29.65 2.60
C GLU A 158 -24.62 -29.56 2.60
N GLU A 159 -25.21 -28.79 3.51
CA GLU A 159 -26.67 -28.53 3.56
C GLU A 159 -27.20 -27.90 2.27
N LEU A 160 -26.39 -27.07 1.61
CA LEU A 160 -26.73 -26.38 0.38
C LEU A 160 -26.35 -27.16 -0.90
N GLU A 161 -25.83 -28.38 -0.76
CA GLU A 161 -25.38 -29.23 -1.88
C GLU A 161 -24.36 -28.51 -2.81
N LEU A 162 -23.42 -27.75 -2.23
CA LEU A 162 -22.43 -26.94 -2.96
C LEU A 162 -21.09 -27.66 -3.19
N ASP A 163 -20.92 -28.26 -4.37
CA ASP A 163 -19.63 -28.75 -4.90
C ASP A 163 -18.88 -27.69 -5.73
N PRO A 164 -17.53 -27.69 -5.79
CA PRO A 164 -16.53 -28.58 -5.14
C PRO A 164 -16.06 -28.10 -3.73
N PRO A 165 -15.23 -28.85 -2.99
CA PRO A 165 -14.72 -28.45 -1.66
C PRO A 165 -13.95 -27.12 -1.67
N LEU A 166 -13.97 -26.43 -0.52
CA LEU A 166 -13.37 -25.09 -0.32
C LEU A 166 -11.86 -25.04 -0.59
N MET A 167 -11.16 -26.14 -0.33
CA MET A 167 -9.73 -26.25 -0.53
C MET A 167 -9.45 -27.06 -1.79
N PRO A 168 -8.43 -26.69 -2.58
CA PRO A 168 -7.98 -27.51 -3.68
C PRO A 168 -7.64 -28.91 -3.15
N PRO A 169 -7.96 -29.97 -3.91
CA PRO A 169 -7.61 -31.33 -3.54
C PRO A 169 -6.10 -31.40 -3.27
N LYS A 170 -5.71 -31.94 -2.12
CA LYS A 170 -4.30 -32.26 -1.88
C LYS A 170 -3.94 -33.40 -2.83
N GLU A 171 -2.98 -33.18 -3.72
CA GLU A 171 -2.39 -34.26 -4.49
C GLU A 171 -1.79 -35.27 -3.50
N THR A 172 -2.33 -36.48 -3.50
CA THR A 172 -1.84 -37.63 -2.72
C THR A 172 -0.59 -38.23 -3.32
#